data_AF-A0A7K3HKU5-F1
#
_entry.id   AF-A0A7K3HKU5-F1
#
_cell.length_a   1.000
_cell.length_b   1.000
_cell.length_c   1.000
_cell.angle_alpha   90.00
_cell.angle_beta   90.00
_cell.angle_gamma   90.00
#
_symmetry.space_group_name_H-M   'P 1'
#
loop_
_entity.id
_entity.type
_entity.pdbx_description
1 polymer ?
#
loop_
_entity_poly.entity_id
_entity_poly.type
_entity_poly.pdbx_seq_one_letter_code
_entity_poly.pdbx_strand_id
1 'polypeptide(L)'
;AFRAFVVEHPGRYAATIGVEPSGPDDPVAVAGRRLHGAFTAVLHGYDIREPDVDHALRLLRSLFHGFATLQAAGGFQWSADIDESFEWLIAFADRGLRAV
;
A
#
# COMPACT_ATOMS: atom_id res chain seq x y z
N ALA A 1 -2.72 -9.72 3.11
CA ALA A 1 -1.70 -9.45 4.16
C ALA A 1 -1.70 -7.99 4.62
N PHE A 2 -1.33 -7.01 3.79
CA PHE A 2 -1.27 -5.59 4.20
C PHE A 2 -2.59 -5.06 4.76
N ARG A 3 -3.68 -5.14 3.97
CA ARG A 3 -5.03 -4.71 4.37
C ARG A 3 -5.47 -5.32 5.70
N ALA A 4 -5.33 -6.64 5.82
CA ALA A 4 -5.67 -7.39 7.04
C ALA A 4 -4.91 -6.85 8.27
N PHE A 5 -3.59 -6.65 8.16
CA PHE A 5 -2.79 -6.11 9.27
C PHE A 5 -3.26 -4.71 9.72
N VAL A 6 -3.59 -3.82 8.78
CA VAL A 6 -4.11 -2.48 9.10
C VAL A 6 -5.45 -2.57 9.82
N VAL A 7 -6.35 -3.44 9.36
CA VAL A 7 -7.69 -3.62 9.93
C VAL A 7 -7.62 -4.28 11.32
N GLU A 8 -6.78 -5.28 11.50
CA GLU A 8 -6.59 -5.99 12.77
C GLU A 8 -5.84 -5.14 13.81
N HIS A 9 -4.98 -4.22 13.37
CA HIS A 9 -4.07 -3.46 14.24
C HIS A 9 -3.96 -1.96 13.87
N PRO A 10 -5.07 -1.20 13.83
CA PRO A 10 -5.07 0.16 13.29
C PRO A 10 -4.15 1.12 14.04
N GLY A 11 -4.13 1.06 15.38
CA GLY A 11 -3.25 1.90 16.20
C GLY A 11 -1.76 1.58 16.02
N ARG A 12 -1.40 0.29 15.90
CA ARG A 12 0.00 -0.12 15.64
C ARG A 12 0.43 0.33 14.26
N TYR A 13 -0.43 0.15 13.27
CA TYR A 13 -0.14 0.61 11.91
C TYR A 13 0.03 2.13 11.86
N ALA A 14 -0.87 2.90 12.48
CA ALA A 14 -0.79 4.35 12.56
C ALA A 14 0.54 4.83 13.17
N ALA A 15 1.02 4.15 14.22
CA ALA A 15 2.30 4.46 14.86
C ALA A 15 3.53 4.22 13.96
N THR A 16 3.39 3.53 12.82
CA THR A 16 4.48 3.35 11.83
C THR A 16 4.56 4.49 10.82
N ILE A 17 3.52 5.31 10.70
CA ILE A 17 3.43 6.35 9.68
C ILE A 17 4.28 7.54 10.11
N GLY A 18 5.25 7.91 9.27
CA GLY A 18 6.13 9.06 9.52
C GLY A 18 7.22 8.82 10.57
N VAL A 19 7.45 7.55 10.96
CA VAL A 19 8.59 7.20 11.81
C VAL A 19 9.88 7.37 11.00
N GLU A 20 10.75 8.23 11.50
CA GLU A 20 12.11 8.38 10.97
C GLU A 20 13.02 7.34 11.64
N PRO A 21 13.64 6.43 10.89
CA PRO A 21 14.56 5.46 11.47
C PRO A 21 15.80 6.16 12.05
N SER A 22 16.33 5.65 13.16
CA SER A 22 17.53 6.20 13.80
C SER A 22 18.83 5.95 13.01
N GLY A 23 18.80 5.05 12.02
CA GLY A 23 19.91 4.73 11.15
C GLY A 23 19.62 3.55 10.22
N PRO A 24 20.58 3.11 9.39
CA PRO A 24 20.38 2.05 8.40
C PRO A 24 20.00 0.69 9.00
N ASP A 25 20.50 0.38 10.20
CA ASP A 25 20.28 -0.88 10.90
C ASP A 25 19.10 -0.84 11.87
N ASP A 26 18.42 0.30 11.96
CA ASP A 26 17.17 0.43 12.72
C ASP A 26 16.14 -0.62 12.22
N PRO A 27 15.46 -1.36 13.10
CA PRO A 27 14.45 -2.34 12.71
C PRO A 27 13.37 -1.79 11.77
N VAL A 28 12.98 -0.52 11.92
CA VAL A 28 12.02 0.16 11.05
C VAL A 28 12.60 0.35 9.66
N ALA A 29 13.87 0.76 9.54
CA ALA A 29 14.53 0.89 8.25
C ALA A 29 14.66 -0.47 7.54
N VAL A 30 15.04 -1.52 8.28
CA VAL A 30 15.15 -2.90 7.75
C VAL A 30 13.80 -3.40 7.26
N ALA A 31 12.73 -3.23 8.05
CA ALA A 31 11.38 -3.63 7.68
C ALA A 31 10.86 -2.81 6.48
N GLY A 32 11.12 -1.51 6.46
CA GLY A 32 10.78 -0.60 5.37
C GLY A 32 11.41 -1.03 4.04
N ARG A 33 12.71 -1.38 4.05
CA ARG A 33 13.40 -1.90 2.85
C ARG A 33 12.78 -3.20 2.33
N ARG A 34 12.40 -4.12 3.22
CA ARG A 34 11.72 -5.38 2.83
C ARG A 34 10.36 -5.10 2.20
N LEU A 35 9.58 -4.18 2.79
CA LEU A 35 8.29 -3.77 2.24
C LEU A 35 8.46 -3.13 0.86
N HIS A 36 9.36 -2.14 0.73
CA HIS A 36 9.65 -1.51 -0.55
C HIS A 36 10.11 -2.52 -1.60
N GLY A 37 11.01 -3.44 -1.25
CA GLY A 37 11.46 -4.50 -2.16
C GLY A 37 10.31 -5.37 -2.69
N ALA A 38 9.31 -5.68 -1.86
CA ALA A 38 8.13 -6.42 -2.30
C ALA A 38 7.26 -5.62 -3.29
N PHE A 39 7.08 -4.31 -3.05
CA PHE A 39 6.34 -3.45 -3.99
C PHE A 39 7.10 -3.25 -5.30
N THR A 40 8.41 -2.99 -5.24
CA THR A 40 9.25 -2.85 -6.44
C THR A 40 9.26 -4.15 -7.25
N ALA A 41 9.28 -5.32 -6.60
CA ALA A 41 9.18 -6.60 -7.27
C ALA A 41 7.89 -6.76 -8.09
N VAL A 42 6.76 -6.28 -7.57
CA VAL A 42 5.49 -6.26 -8.31
C VAL A 42 5.57 -5.32 -9.51
N LEU A 43 6.21 -4.16 -9.36
CA LEU A 43 6.32 -3.17 -10.43
C LEU A 43 7.21 -3.61 -11.60
N HIS A 44 8.16 -4.54 -11.39
CA HIS A 44 8.95 -5.12 -12.49
C HIS A 44 8.13 -5.84 -13.57
N GLY A 45 6.88 -6.20 -13.28
CA GLY A 45 5.96 -6.76 -14.27
C GLY A 45 5.33 -5.73 -15.23
N TYR A 46 5.62 -4.45 -15.03
CA TYR A 46 5.09 -3.34 -15.83
C TYR A 46 6.24 -2.59 -16.52
N ASP A 47 5.95 -1.96 -17.66
CA ASP A 47 6.94 -1.20 -18.45
C ASP A 47 7.11 0.24 -17.93
N ILE A 48 7.28 0.37 -16.61
CA ILE A 48 7.37 1.67 -15.94
C ILE A 48 8.81 2.17 -16.07
N ARG A 49 8.97 3.38 -16.60
CA ARG A 49 10.28 4.03 -16.72
C ARG A 49 10.86 4.31 -15.34
N GLU A 50 12.18 4.21 -15.21
CA GLU A 50 12.89 4.40 -13.93
C GLU A 50 12.51 5.70 -13.18
N PRO A 51 12.36 6.87 -13.83
CA PRO A 51 11.94 8.10 -13.13
C PRO A 51 10.50 8.04 -12.55
N ASP A 52 9.66 7.13 -13.06
CA ASP A 52 8.25 7.02 -12.71
C ASP A 52 7.99 5.95 -11.63
N VAL A 53 8.98 5.13 -11.29
CA VAL A 53 8.84 4.03 -10.30
C VAL A 53 8.39 4.55 -8.94
N ASP A 54 8.98 5.66 -8.47
CA ASP A 54 8.60 6.27 -7.20
C ASP A 54 7.15 6.78 -7.21
N HIS A 55 6.69 7.28 -8.36
CA HIS A 55 5.29 7.69 -8.53
C HIS A 55 4.35 6.48 -8.43
N ALA A 56 4.69 5.36 -9.08
CA ALA A 56 3.93 4.12 -9.01
C ALA A 56 3.92 3.50 -7.60
N LEU A 57 5.04 3.51 -6.90
CA LEU A 57 5.14 3.06 -5.51
C LEU A 57 4.24 3.89 -4.59
N ARG A 58 4.28 5.22 -4.71
CA ARG A 58 3.44 6.13 -3.93
C ARG A 58 1.96 5.95 -4.25
N LEU A 59 1.60 5.74 -5.52
CA LEU A 59 0.23 5.41 -5.93
C LEU A 59 -0.28 4.15 -5.22
N LEU A 60 0.42 3.03 -5.37
CA LEU A 60 0.01 1.74 -4.78
C LEU A 60 -0.08 1.83 -3.26
N ARG A 61 0.93 2.43 -2.61
CA ARG A 61 0.92 2.63 -1.15
C ARG A 61 -0.29 3.47 -0.73
N SER A 62 -0.60 4.55 -1.44
CA SER A 62 -1.71 5.44 -1.10
C SER A 62 -3.07 4.75 -1.25
N LEU A 63 -3.27 4.01 -2.33
CA LEU A 63 -4.50 3.24 -2.57
C LEU A 63 -4.74 2.21 -1.46
N PHE A 64 -3.74 1.39 -1.14
CA PHE A 64 -3.88 0.35 -0.11
C PHE A 64 -3.96 0.92 1.31
N HIS A 65 -3.16 1.95 1.61
CA HIS A 65 -3.22 2.67 2.88
C HIS A 65 -4.60 3.28 3.10
N GLY A 66 -5.10 4.05 2.12
CA GLY A 66 -6.38 4.74 2.20
C GLY A 66 -7.54 3.76 2.35
N PHE A 67 -7.60 2.73 1.50
CA PHE A 67 -8.66 1.72 1.57
C PHE A 67 -8.71 1.03 2.93
N ALA A 68 -7.56 0.54 3.41
CA ALA A 68 -7.51 -0.21 4.66
C ALA A 68 -7.75 0.67 5.90
N THR A 69 -7.29 1.93 5.87
CA THR A 69 -7.54 2.91 6.94
C THR A 69 -9.02 3.30 7.00
N LEU A 70 -9.66 3.54 5.84
CA LEU A 70 -11.09 3.81 5.77
C LEU A 70 -11.90 2.60 6.25
N GLN A 71 -11.54 1.39 5.84
CA GLN A 71 -12.20 0.17 6.32
C GLN A 71 -12.07 0.02 7.84
N ALA A 72 -10.86 0.19 8.40
CA ALA A 72 -10.62 0.05 9.84
C ALA A 72 -11.40 1.09 10.66
N ALA A 73 -11.66 2.27 10.09
CA ALA A 73 -12.47 3.31 10.70
C ALA A 73 -13.99 3.12 10.49
N GLY A 74 -14.43 2.05 9.82
CA GLY A 74 -15.83 1.83 9.47
C GLY A 74 -16.35 2.80 8.41
N GLY A 75 -15.50 3.34 7.55
CA GLY A 75 -15.85 4.38 6.58
C GLY A 75 -16.76 3.94 5.42
N PHE A 76 -16.92 2.64 5.18
CA PHE A 76 -17.73 2.09 4.08
C PHE A 76 -19.17 1.78 4.53
N GLN A 77 -19.95 2.82 4.83
CA GLN A 77 -21.33 2.71 5.37
C GLN A 77 -22.42 2.62 4.28
N TRP A 78 -22.11 1.97 3.15
CA TRP A 78 -23.00 1.84 1.99
C TRP A 78 -23.03 0.39 1.47
N SER A 79 -23.88 0.09 0.49
CA SER A 79 -24.33 -1.27 0.19
C SER A 79 -23.36 -2.19 -0.58
N ALA A 80 -22.23 -1.68 -1.07
CA ALA A 80 -21.25 -2.50 -1.79
C ALA A 80 -20.45 -3.41 -0.83
N ASP A 81 -20.14 -4.63 -1.27
CA ASP A 81 -19.26 -5.51 -0.51
C ASP A 81 -17.83 -4.95 -0.46
N ILE A 82 -17.20 -5.04 0.71
CA ILE A 82 -15.88 -4.43 0.95
C ILE A 82 -14.79 -5.24 0.24
N ASP A 83 -14.91 -6.57 0.19
CA ASP A 83 -13.93 -7.42 -0.49
C ASP A 83 -14.00 -7.23 -2.00
N GLU A 84 -15.22 -7.18 -2.57
CA GLU A 84 -15.44 -6.83 -3.98
C GLU A 84 -14.84 -5.47 -4.33
N SER A 85 -15.06 -4.46 -3.48
CA SER A 85 -14.50 -3.12 -3.68
C SER A 85 -12.97 -3.11 -3.65
N PHE A 86 -12.35 -3.97 -2.84
CA PHE A 86 -10.90 -4.09 -2.78
C PHE A 86 -10.32 -4.76 -4.04
N GLU A 87 -10.95 -5.82 -4.52
CA GLU A 87 -10.58 -6.46 -5.80
C GLU A 87 -10.73 -5.48 -6.97
N TRP A 88 -11.81 -4.68 -6.97
CA TRP A 88 -12.00 -3.64 -7.96
C TRP A 88 -10.87 -2.60 -7.96
N LEU A 89 -10.44 -2.16 -6.77
CA LEU A 89 -9.32 -1.22 -6.60
C LEU A 89 -8.00 -1.82 -7.14
N ILE A 90 -7.73 -3.10 -6.88
CA ILE A 90 -6.53 -3.78 -7.41
C ILE A 90 -6.58 -3.87 -8.94
N ALA A 91 -7.72 -4.30 -9.51
CA ALA A 91 -7.90 -4.41 -10.95
C ALA A 91 -7.85 -3.04 -11.66
N PHE A 92 -8.28 -1.97 -10.98
CA PHE A 92 -8.12 -0.61 -11.48
C PHE A 92 -6.65 -0.19 -11.49
N ALA A 93 -5.91 -0.44 -10.41
CA ALA A 93 -4.49 -0.12 -10.32
C ALA A 93 -3.66 -0.87 -11.36
N ASP A 94 -3.88 -2.17 -11.55
CA ASP A 94 -3.19 -2.98 -12.59
C ASP A 94 -3.41 -2.41 -13.99
N ARG A 95 -4.67 -2.14 -14.37
CA ARG A 95 -4.98 -1.54 -15.68
C ARG A 95 -4.36 -0.16 -15.86
N GLY A 96 -4.40 0.66 -14.81
CA GLY A 96 -3.77 1.98 -14.81
C GLY A 96 -2.28 1.89 -15.05
N LEU A 97 -1.58 1.01 -14.32
CA LEU A 97 -0.14 0.79 -14.44
C LEU A 97 0.28 0.22 -15.79
N ARG A 98 -0.59 -0.53 -16.49
CA ARG A 98 -0.34 -1.03 -17.85
C ARG A 98 -0.51 0.03 -18.95
N ALA A 99 -1.14 1.15 -18.63
CA ALA A 99 -1.44 2.22 -19.57
C ALA A 99 -0.49 3.42 -19.45
N VAL A 100 0.46 3.36 -18.51
CA VAL A 100 1.50 4.39 -18.29
C VAL A 100 2.70 4.12 -19.18
#